data_AF-A0A382AC63-F1
#
_entry.id   AF-A0A382AC63-F1
#
_cell.length_a   1.000
_cell.length_b   1.000
_cell.length_c   1.000
_cell.angle_alpha   90.00
_cell.angle_beta   90.00
_cell.angle_gamma   90.00
#
_symmetry.space_group_name_H-M   'P 1'
#
loop_
_entity.id
_entity.type
_entity.pdbx_description
1 polymer ?
#
loop_
_entity_poly.entity_id
_entity_poly.type
_entity_poly.pdbx_seq_one_letter_code
_entity_poly.pdbx_strand_id
1 'polypeptide(L)'
;MKIGFILFLSIVIFPLVQDRPVPEPQGIFELSTFLISDVTIGLGIAFITRLIFSAVQIAGTVVDFQMGFGVVNVLDPQTDTQVSVTAQFHNIIAILIFLAIDAHHFIIQAIVESFFIINPAEINFASITPKYMLYLFSATFTTAVKIAAPIMAILFFLSVGLGLVARTVPQMNVFIVGFPLQIGVGLLMVGLSISFFSILVQQQMYELPGKFMGFLRAL
;
A
#
# COMPACT_ATOMS: atom_id res chain seq x y z
N MET A 1 13.50 -12.86 16.16
CA MET A 1 12.68 -13.39 15.04
C MET A 1 13.07 -12.81 13.68
N LYS A 2 12.86 -11.51 13.39
CA LYS A 2 13.15 -10.93 12.05
C LYS A 2 14.58 -11.13 11.55
N ILE A 3 15.58 -10.86 12.39
CA ILE A 3 17.01 -11.04 12.04
C ILE A 3 17.31 -12.50 11.68
N GLY A 4 16.72 -13.46 12.42
CA GLY A 4 16.89 -14.89 12.14
C GLY A 4 16.29 -15.31 10.79
N PHE A 5 15.13 -14.75 10.43
CA PHE A 5 14.51 -15.01 9.12
C PHE A 5 15.34 -14.43 7.96
N ILE A 6 15.91 -13.23 8.14
CA ILE A 6 16.80 -12.61 7.16
C ILE A 6 18.04 -13.48 6.94
N LEU A 7 18.71 -13.92 8.02
CA LEU A 7 19.87 -14.82 7.94
C LEU A 7 19.53 -16.13 7.24
N PHE A 8 18.37 -16.73 7.56
CA PHE A 8 17.90 -17.94 6.90
C PHE A 8 17.70 -17.72 5.39
N LEU A 9 17.01 -16.65 4.99
CA LEU A 9 16.82 -16.31 3.58
C LEU A 9 18.15 -16.07 2.87
N SER A 10 19.10 -15.37 3.50
CA SER A 10 20.43 -15.14 2.92
C SER A 10 21.15 -16.45 2.64
N ILE A 11 21.12 -17.43 3.56
CA ILE A 11 21.74 -18.74 3.36
C ILE A 11 21.07 -19.51 2.21
N VAL A 12 19.74 -19.45 2.12
CA VAL A 12 18.97 -20.13 1.07
C VAL A 12 19.20 -19.50 -0.30
N ILE A 13 19.32 -18.17 -0.38
CA ILE A 13 19.50 -17.42 -1.63
C ILE A 13 20.96 -17.45 -2.10
N PHE A 14 21.94 -17.49 -1.19
CA PHE A 14 23.37 -17.46 -1.51
C PHE A 14 23.81 -18.40 -2.65
N PRO A 15 23.46 -19.71 -2.65
CA PRO A 15 23.87 -20.61 -3.75
C PRO A 15 23.29 -20.25 -5.11
N LEU A 16 22.20 -19.46 -5.17
CA LEU A 16 21.62 -19.00 -6.43
C LEU A 16 22.41 -17.82 -7.03
N VAL A 17 23.14 -17.05 -6.22
CA VAL A 17 23.81 -15.82 -6.64
C VAL A 17 25.34 -15.90 -6.57
N GLN A 18 25.90 -16.96 -6.00
CA GLN A 18 27.35 -17.13 -5.76
C GLN A 18 28.22 -17.07 -7.02
N ASP A 19 27.72 -17.50 -8.17
CA ASP A 19 28.48 -17.55 -9.42
C ASP A 19 28.58 -16.18 -10.12
N ARG A 20 28.06 -15.11 -9.49
CA ARG A 20 28.18 -13.76 -10.03
C ARG A 20 29.57 -13.20 -9.82
N PRO A 21 30.23 -12.69 -10.89
CA PRO A 21 31.45 -11.93 -10.76
C PRO A 21 31.14 -10.54 -10.20
N VAL A 22 31.08 -10.43 -8.87
CA VAL A 22 31.07 -9.14 -8.19
C VAL A 22 32.53 -8.75 -7.94
N PRO A 23 32.95 -7.50 -8.27
CA PRO A 23 34.30 -7.05 -7.94
C PRO A 23 34.59 -7.21 -6.45
N GLU A 24 35.75 -7.76 -6.09
CA GLU A 24 36.15 -7.78 -4.68
C GLU A 24 36.43 -6.34 -4.22
N PRO A 25 35.79 -5.86 -3.13
CA PRO A 25 36.01 -4.50 -2.66
C PRO A 25 37.46 -4.35 -2.18
N GLN A 26 38.19 -3.39 -2.76
CA GLN A 26 39.62 -3.15 -2.49
C GLN A 26 39.87 -2.35 -1.21
N GLY A 27 38.81 -2.01 -0.47
CA GLY A 27 38.91 -1.33 0.81
C GLY A 27 37.55 -1.08 1.48
N ILE A 28 37.59 -0.53 2.71
CA ILE A 28 36.39 -0.22 3.50
C ILE A 28 35.47 0.76 2.77
N PHE A 29 36.04 1.70 2.00
CA PHE A 29 35.26 2.66 1.23
C PHE A 29 34.38 1.97 0.17
N GLU A 30 34.96 1.11 -0.66
CA GLU A 30 34.21 0.34 -1.68
C GLU A 30 33.23 -0.66 -1.06
N LEU A 31 33.60 -1.29 0.05
CA LEU A 31 32.67 -2.14 0.79
C LEU A 31 31.43 -1.35 1.26
N SER A 32 31.64 -0.14 1.77
CA SER A 32 30.54 0.70 2.25
C SER A 32 29.64 1.19 1.11
N THR A 33 30.19 1.50 -0.07
CA THR A 33 29.38 1.87 -1.23
C THR A 33 28.53 0.70 -1.72
N PHE A 34 29.07 -0.53 -1.75
CA PHE A 34 28.31 -1.72 -2.14
C PHE A 34 27.16 -2.00 -1.16
N LEU A 35 27.42 -1.87 0.15
CA LEU A 35 26.38 -2.05 1.16
C LEU A 35 25.26 -1.00 1.04
N ILE A 36 25.60 0.27 0.80
CA ILE A 36 24.60 1.33 0.59
C ILE A 36 23.75 1.06 -0.66
N SER A 37 24.40 0.59 -1.72
CA SER A 37 23.80 0.18 -2.98
C SER A 37 22.77 -0.95 -2.77
N ASP A 38 23.15 -2.05 -2.10
CA ASP A 38 22.23 -3.16 -1.78
C ASP A 38 21.07 -2.73 -0.87
N VAL A 39 21.35 -1.90 0.15
CA VAL A 39 20.31 -1.36 1.04
C VAL A 39 19.31 -0.53 0.25
N THR A 40 19.77 0.27 -0.71
CA THR A 40 18.90 1.12 -1.53
C THR A 40 17.99 0.28 -2.43
N ILE A 41 18.51 -0.78 -3.05
CA ILE A 41 17.70 -1.74 -3.83
C ILE A 41 16.63 -2.37 -2.94
N GLY A 42 17.03 -2.90 -1.79
CA GLY A 42 16.13 -3.55 -0.84
C GLY A 42 15.02 -2.60 -0.34
N LEU A 43 15.38 -1.34 -0.04
CA LEU A 43 14.42 -0.30 0.31
C LEU A 43 13.46 0.01 -0.84
N GLY A 44 13.92 0.05 -2.08
CA GLY A 44 13.07 0.27 -3.25
C GLY A 44 12.03 -0.83 -3.46
N ILE A 45 12.45 -2.10 -3.38
CA ILE A 45 11.54 -3.27 -3.46
C ILE A 45 10.51 -3.22 -2.31
N ALA A 46 10.97 -2.95 -1.09
CA ALA A 46 10.11 -2.83 0.08
C ALA A 46 9.12 -1.65 -0.06
N PHE A 47 9.57 -0.52 -0.59
CA PHE A 47 8.75 0.67 -0.81
C PHE A 47 7.65 0.41 -1.84
N ILE A 48 7.96 -0.19 -2.99
CA ILE A 48 6.98 -0.54 -4.02
C ILE A 48 5.90 -1.48 -3.45
N THR A 49 6.32 -2.47 -2.68
CA THR A 49 5.38 -3.38 -2.00
C THR A 49 4.49 -2.61 -1.02
N ARG A 50 5.09 -1.71 -0.22
CA ARG A 50 4.38 -0.90 0.76
C ARG A 50 3.32 0.00 0.13
N LEU A 51 3.57 0.52 -1.07
CA LEU A 51 2.62 1.38 -1.80
C LEU A 51 1.25 0.70 -2.01
N ILE A 52 1.20 -0.61 -2.27
CA ILE A 52 -0.08 -1.32 -2.43
C ILE A 52 -0.90 -1.25 -1.13
N PHE A 53 -0.28 -1.58 0.00
CA PHE A 53 -0.94 -1.52 1.31
C PHE A 53 -1.28 -0.09 1.72
N SER A 54 -0.44 0.89 1.34
CA SER A 54 -0.75 2.30 1.54
C SER A 54 -1.98 2.73 0.74
N ALA A 55 -2.15 2.28 -0.51
CA ALA A 55 -3.37 2.57 -1.27
C ALA A 55 -4.63 2.05 -0.58
N VAL A 56 -4.56 0.82 -0.05
CA VAL A 56 -5.65 0.19 0.70
C VAL A 56 -5.96 0.97 1.98
N GLN A 57 -4.94 1.38 2.73
CA GLN A 57 -5.11 2.17 3.96
C GLN A 57 -5.72 3.54 3.65
N ILE A 58 -5.20 4.26 2.66
CA ILE A 58 -5.74 5.56 2.24
C ILE A 58 -7.21 5.42 1.85
N ALA A 59 -7.56 4.40 1.06
CA ALA A 59 -8.94 4.17 0.65
C ALA A 59 -9.87 3.96 1.85
N GLY A 60 -9.47 3.12 2.80
CA GLY A 60 -10.26 2.87 4.02
C GLY A 60 -10.41 4.12 4.89
N THR A 61 -9.36 4.91 5.04
CA THR A 61 -9.41 6.17 5.79
C THR A 61 -10.34 7.20 5.15
N VAL A 62 -10.31 7.31 3.82
CA VAL A 62 -11.22 8.20 3.07
C VAL A 62 -12.67 7.77 3.25
N VAL A 63 -12.93 6.47 3.19
CA VAL A 63 -14.27 5.91 3.41
C VAL A 63 -14.75 6.20 4.85
N ASP A 64 -13.92 5.98 5.87
CA ASP A 64 -14.27 6.27 7.27
C ASP A 64 -14.55 7.74 7.51
N PHE A 65 -13.78 8.62 6.88
CA PHE A 65 -14.01 10.06 6.93
C PHE A 65 -15.40 10.39 6.38
N GLN A 66 -15.79 9.78 5.26
CA GLN A 66 -17.08 10.06 4.63
C GLN A 66 -18.28 9.42 5.35
N MET A 67 -18.09 8.30 6.06
CA MET A 67 -19.12 7.71 6.93
C MET A 67 -19.39 8.57 8.18
N GLY A 68 -18.51 9.51 8.51
CA GLY A 68 -18.62 10.31 9.73
C GLY A 68 -17.93 9.70 10.95
N PHE A 69 -17.22 8.57 10.82
CA PHE A 69 -16.34 8.06 11.88
C PHE A 69 -15.22 9.04 12.23
N GLY A 70 -14.89 9.95 11.30
CA GLY A 70 -13.99 11.07 11.53
C GLY A 70 -14.41 12.02 12.68
N VAL A 71 -15.70 12.16 12.96
CA VAL A 71 -16.25 13.11 13.95
C VAL A 71 -16.02 12.66 15.40
N VAL A 72 -15.92 11.35 15.64
CA VAL A 72 -15.60 10.80 16.98
C VAL A 72 -14.24 11.32 17.46
N ASN A 73 -13.30 11.58 16.54
CA ASN A 73 -11.96 12.09 16.85
C ASN A 73 -11.94 13.57 17.30
N VAL A 74 -12.97 14.36 16.97
CA VAL A 74 -13.09 15.75 17.46
C VAL A 74 -13.63 15.77 18.89
N LEU A 75 -14.36 14.72 19.28
CA LEU A 75 -15.03 14.63 20.57
C LEU A 75 -14.15 14.03 21.68
N ASP A 76 -13.14 13.22 21.34
CA ASP A 76 -12.14 12.71 22.28
C ASP A 76 -10.70 12.76 21.73
N PRO A 77 -9.99 13.89 21.90
CA PRO A 77 -8.58 14.03 21.52
C PRO A 77 -7.60 13.37 22.51
N GLN A 78 -8.04 12.74 23.61
CA GLN A 78 -7.13 12.12 24.58
C GLN A 78 -6.57 10.77 24.12
N THR A 79 -7.22 10.13 23.15
CA THR A 79 -6.69 8.94 22.48
C THR A 79 -6.04 9.36 21.16
N ASP A 80 -4.73 9.64 21.19
CA ASP A 80 -3.89 10.00 20.02
C ASP A 80 -3.90 8.96 18.86
N THR A 81 -4.64 7.87 19.00
CA THR A 81 -4.66 6.75 18.06
C THR A 81 -5.90 6.79 17.18
N GLN A 82 -5.76 7.51 16.06
CA GLN A 82 -6.67 7.46 14.91
C GLN A 82 -6.59 6.09 14.22
N VAL A 83 -7.26 5.07 14.75
CA VAL A 83 -7.37 3.77 14.07
C VAL A 83 -8.64 3.75 13.23
N SER A 84 -8.47 3.95 11.92
CA SER A 84 -9.54 3.75 10.94
C SER A 84 -9.96 2.28 10.92
N VAL A 85 -11.19 2.00 11.33
CA VAL A 85 -11.74 0.63 11.40
C VAL A 85 -11.81 0.02 10.01
N THR A 86 -12.28 0.78 9.02
CA THR A 86 -12.41 0.29 7.64
C THR A 86 -11.03 0.14 6.98
N ALA A 87 -10.06 1.02 7.25
CA ALA A 87 -8.69 0.84 6.76
C ALA A 87 -8.04 -0.40 7.35
N GLN A 88 -8.21 -0.63 8.65
CA GLN A 88 -7.65 -1.81 9.30
C GLN A 88 -8.31 -3.10 8.78
N PHE A 89 -9.63 -3.10 8.60
CA PHE A 89 -10.36 -4.21 8.00
C PHE A 89 -9.84 -4.53 6.59
N HIS A 90 -9.81 -3.55 5.68
CA HIS A 90 -9.29 -3.75 4.34
C HIS A 90 -7.81 -4.16 4.32
N ASN A 91 -6.99 -3.64 5.25
CA ASN A 91 -5.58 -4.02 5.36
C ASN A 91 -5.42 -5.50 5.75
N ILE A 92 -6.23 -6.01 6.69
CA ILE A 92 -6.25 -7.43 7.03
C ILE A 92 -6.64 -8.28 5.81
N ILE A 93 -7.70 -7.90 5.09
CA ILE A 93 -8.11 -8.62 3.87
C ILE A 93 -7.01 -8.58 2.81
N ALA A 94 -6.34 -7.43 2.62
CA ALA A 94 -5.23 -7.31 1.69
C ALA A 94 -4.04 -8.21 2.07
N ILE A 95 -3.72 -8.33 3.36
CA ILE A 95 -2.68 -9.26 3.85
C ILE A 95 -3.09 -10.71 3.59
N LEU A 96 -4.36 -11.07 3.83
CA LEU A 96 -4.85 -12.41 3.56
C LEU A 96 -4.78 -12.74 2.06
N ILE A 97 -5.18 -11.81 1.19
CA ILE A 97 -5.05 -11.95 -0.26
C ILE A 97 -3.58 -12.13 -0.65
N PHE A 98 -2.70 -11.26 -0.12
CA PHE A 98 -1.27 -11.31 -0.38
C PHE A 98 -0.64 -12.67 -0.06
N LEU A 99 -1.05 -13.29 1.04
CA LEU A 99 -0.63 -14.64 1.40
C LEU A 99 -1.31 -15.71 0.55
N ALA A 100 -2.61 -15.57 0.26
CA ALA A 100 -3.38 -16.55 -0.49
C ALA A 100 -2.93 -16.72 -1.95
N ILE A 101 -2.40 -15.67 -2.57
CA ILE A 101 -1.85 -15.72 -3.94
C ILE A 101 -0.32 -15.88 -3.96
N ASP A 102 0.29 -16.16 -2.81
CA ASP A 102 1.74 -16.31 -2.68
C ASP A 102 2.56 -15.10 -3.14
N ALA A 103 2.00 -13.88 -3.08
CA ALA A 103 2.67 -12.66 -3.57
C ALA A 103 3.98 -12.32 -2.83
N HIS A 104 4.20 -12.91 -1.65
CA HIS A 104 5.49 -12.84 -0.96
C HIS A 104 6.64 -13.50 -1.74
N HIS A 105 6.35 -14.51 -2.58
CA HIS A 105 7.33 -15.12 -3.47
C HIS A 105 7.80 -14.14 -4.56
N PHE A 106 6.92 -13.24 -5.04
CA PHE A 106 7.32 -12.22 -6.02
C PHE A 106 8.39 -11.27 -5.44
N ILE A 107 8.34 -10.99 -4.14
CA ILE A 107 9.33 -10.16 -3.46
C ILE A 107 10.68 -10.90 -3.39
N ILE A 108 10.66 -12.18 -3.02
CA ILE A 108 11.87 -13.01 -2.95
C ILE A 108 12.49 -13.12 -4.35
N GLN A 109 11.67 -13.37 -5.37
CA GLN A 109 12.12 -13.40 -6.76
C GLN A 109 12.75 -12.08 -7.18
N ALA A 110 12.14 -10.93 -6.84
CA ALA A 110 12.69 -9.62 -7.15
C ALA A 110 14.05 -9.35 -6.47
N ILE A 111 14.26 -9.85 -5.25
CA ILE A 111 15.55 -9.78 -4.56
C ILE A 111 16.59 -10.62 -5.29
N VAL A 112 16.25 -11.83 -5.73
CA VAL A 112 17.17 -12.67 -6.50
C VAL A 112 17.49 -12.02 -7.84
N GLU A 113 16.48 -11.54 -8.56
CA GLU A 113 16.61 -10.84 -9.84
C GLU A 113 17.33 -9.49 -9.73
N SER A 114 17.34 -8.82 -8.57
CA SER A 114 18.11 -7.59 -8.43
C SER A 114 19.61 -7.85 -8.49
N PHE A 115 20.08 -8.99 -7.94
CA PHE A 115 21.46 -9.43 -8.12
C PHE A 115 21.75 -9.62 -9.60
N PHE A 116 20.87 -10.31 -10.35
CA PHE A 116 20.61 -10.28 -11.81
C PHE A 116 21.01 -9.04 -12.62
N ILE A 117 20.38 -7.94 -12.26
CA ILE A 117 20.20 -6.80 -13.15
C ILE A 117 21.21 -5.71 -12.82
N ILE A 118 21.57 -5.59 -11.55
CA ILE A 118 22.37 -4.49 -11.04
C ILE A 118 23.68 -5.05 -10.50
N ASN A 119 24.79 -4.52 -10.99
CA ASN A 119 26.10 -4.71 -10.35
C ASN A 119 26.20 -3.68 -9.20
N PRO A 120 26.39 -4.09 -7.93
CA PRO A 120 26.45 -3.16 -6.81
C PRO A 120 27.51 -2.06 -6.96
N ALA A 121 28.56 -2.32 -7.74
CA ALA A 121 29.64 -1.37 -8.06
C ALA A 121 29.25 -0.28 -9.06
N GLU A 122 28.15 -0.46 -9.81
CA GLU A 122 27.77 0.37 -10.94
C GLU A 122 26.47 1.17 -10.70
N ILE A 123 25.89 1.13 -9.49
CA ILE A 123 24.69 1.91 -9.21
C ILE A 123 24.97 3.39 -9.41
N ASN A 124 24.30 3.96 -10.40
CA ASN A 124 24.26 5.38 -10.60
C ASN A 124 23.01 5.93 -9.90
N PHE A 125 23.17 6.44 -8.68
CA PHE A 125 22.06 7.04 -7.94
C PHE A 125 21.45 8.26 -8.66
N ALA A 126 22.12 8.85 -9.67
CA ALA A 126 21.59 9.92 -10.49
C ALA A 126 20.67 9.43 -11.63
N SER A 127 20.70 8.14 -11.99
CA SER A 127 19.73 7.56 -12.95
C SER A 127 18.39 7.20 -12.31
N ILE A 128 18.29 7.16 -10.96
CA ILE A 128 17.02 6.97 -10.25
C ILE A 128 16.00 7.95 -10.80
N THR A 129 15.13 7.44 -11.67
CA THR A 129 14.31 8.31 -12.50
C THR A 129 13.17 8.86 -11.63
N PRO A 130 13.17 10.15 -11.23
CA PRO A 130 12.16 10.70 -10.33
C PRO A 130 10.76 10.58 -10.92
N LYS A 131 10.68 10.53 -12.26
CA LYS A 131 9.46 10.28 -13.02
C LYS A 131 8.84 8.91 -12.74
N TYR A 132 9.64 7.86 -12.54
CA TYR A 132 9.12 6.52 -12.25
C TYR A 132 8.60 6.43 -10.81
N MET A 133 9.30 7.05 -9.85
CA MET A 133 8.81 7.17 -8.48
C MET A 133 7.50 7.97 -8.41
N LEU A 134 7.42 9.09 -9.13
CA LEU A 134 6.20 9.90 -9.22
C LEU A 134 5.04 9.12 -9.85
N TYR A 135 5.32 8.31 -10.88
CA TYR A 135 4.33 7.43 -11.49
C TYR A 135 3.77 6.42 -10.47
N LEU A 136 4.64 5.72 -9.72
CA LEU A 136 4.22 4.76 -8.70
C LEU A 136 3.38 5.43 -7.60
N PHE A 137 3.78 6.63 -7.17
CA PHE A 137 3.03 7.41 -6.20
C PHE A 137 1.65 7.79 -6.73
N SER A 138 1.55 8.32 -7.95
CA SER A 138 0.27 8.65 -8.60
C SER A 138 -0.63 7.42 -8.78
N ALA A 139 -0.05 6.28 -9.15
CA ALA A 139 -0.78 5.01 -9.27
C ALA A 139 -1.36 4.55 -7.93
N THR A 140 -0.65 4.82 -6.82
CA THR A 140 -1.11 4.51 -5.46
C THR A 140 -2.39 5.28 -5.11
N PHE A 141 -2.40 6.60 -5.32
CA PHE A 141 -3.60 7.42 -5.09
C PHE A 141 -4.75 7.04 -6.02
N THR A 142 -4.45 6.78 -7.30
CA THR A 142 -5.45 6.33 -8.26
C THR A 142 -6.11 5.03 -7.80
N THR A 143 -5.32 4.08 -7.31
CA THR A 143 -5.82 2.82 -6.76
C THR A 143 -6.66 3.07 -5.50
N ALA A 144 -6.20 3.92 -4.59
CA ALA A 144 -6.94 4.26 -3.38
C ALA A 144 -8.32 4.84 -3.70
N VAL A 145 -8.37 5.79 -4.64
CA VAL A 145 -9.63 6.40 -5.10
C VAL A 145 -10.52 5.37 -5.77
N LYS A 146 -9.98 4.46 -6.62
CA LYS A 146 -10.77 3.39 -7.24
C LYS A 146 -11.41 2.46 -6.20
N ILE A 147 -10.68 2.09 -5.15
CA ILE A 147 -11.20 1.28 -4.05
C ILE A 147 -12.33 2.02 -3.32
N ALA A 148 -12.13 3.29 -3.00
CA ALA A 148 -13.09 4.08 -2.23
C ALA A 148 -14.32 4.50 -3.06
N ALA A 149 -14.15 4.72 -4.37
CA ALA A 149 -15.14 5.31 -5.28
C ALA A 149 -16.58 4.75 -5.16
N PRO A 150 -16.83 3.41 -5.19
CA PRO A 150 -18.20 2.90 -5.12
C PRO A 150 -18.89 3.24 -3.79
N ILE A 151 -18.14 3.19 -2.68
CA ILE A 151 -18.66 3.52 -1.35
C ILE A 151 -18.86 5.03 -1.25
N MET A 152 -17.87 5.81 -1.70
CA MET A 152 -17.91 7.27 -1.66
C MET A 152 -19.08 7.86 -2.45
N ALA A 153 -19.36 7.32 -3.63
CA ALA A 153 -20.46 7.79 -4.48
C ALA A 153 -21.81 7.64 -3.76
N ILE A 154 -22.05 6.49 -3.12
CA ILE A 154 -23.30 6.21 -2.42
C ILE A 154 -23.43 7.08 -1.17
N LEU A 155 -22.36 7.22 -0.39
CA LEU A 155 -22.35 8.10 0.78
C LEU A 155 -22.53 9.57 0.39
N PHE A 156 -22.01 9.98 -0.77
CA PHE A 156 -22.25 11.32 -1.31
C PHE A 156 -23.72 11.55 -1.62
N PHE A 157 -24.38 10.64 -2.37
CA PHE A 157 -25.81 10.74 -2.64
C PHE A 157 -26.67 10.71 -1.37
N LEU A 158 -26.28 9.87 -0.40
CA LEU A 158 -26.94 9.82 0.91
C LEU A 158 -26.85 11.16 1.65
N SER A 159 -25.67 11.80 1.62
CA SER A 159 -25.45 13.10 2.26
C SER A 159 -26.26 14.21 1.60
N VAL A 160 -26.34 14.20 0.26
CA VAL A 160 -27.21 15.13 -0.50
C VAL A 160 -28.68 14.89 -0.16
N GLY A 161 -29.12 13.63 -0.07
CA GLY A 161 -30.48 13.27 0.33
C GLY A 161 -30.82 13.76 1.74
N LEU A 162 -29.94 13.53 2.71
CA LEU A 162 -30.10 14.04 4.08
C LEU A 162 -30.16 15.58 4.12
N GLY A 163 -29.34 16.27 3.32
CA GLY A 163 -29.38 17.73 3.19
C GLY A 163 -30.71 18.25 2.63
N LEU A 164 -31.29 17.55 1.65
CA LEU A 164 -32.62 17.89 1.13
C LEU A 164 -33.70 17.67 2.20
N VAL A 165 -33.64 16.56 2.94
CA VAL A 165 -34.58 16.28 4.04
C VAL A 165 -34.49 17.35 5.13
N ALA A 166 -33.27 17.80 5.48
CA ALA A 166 -33.04 18.88 6.44
C ALA A 166 -33.77 20.17 6.06
N ARG A 167 -33.82 20.48 4.75
CA ARG A 167 -34.54 21.64 4.23
C ARG A 167 -36.06 21.46 4.30
N THR A 168 -36.55 20.25 4.01
CA THR A 168 -38.00 19.97 3.97
C THR A 168 -38.62 19.78 5.35
N VAL A 169 -37.88 19.19 6.30
CA VAL A 169 -38.33 18.91 7.66
C VAL A 169 -37.33 19.52 8.65
N PRO A 170 -37.32 20.85 8.81
CA PRO A 170 -36.31 21.56 9.62
C PRO A 170 -36.41 21.25 11.13
N GLN A 171 -37.53 20.68 11.59
CA GLN A 171 -37.67 20.23 12.98
C GLN A 171 -36.94 18.91 13.26
N MET A 172 -36.53 18.18 12.22
CA MET A 172 -35.75 16.95 12.39
C MET A 172 -34.27 17.30 12.58
N ASN A 173 -33.67 16.83 13.67
CA ASN A 173 -32.23 16.93 13.84
C ASN A 173 -31.53 15.95 12.90
N VAL A 174 -31.12 16.44 11.74
CA VAL A 174 -30.50 15.62 10.68
C VAL A 174 -29.16 15.05 11.10
N PHE A 175 -28.48 15.62 12.10
CA PHE A 175 -27.27 15.01 12.65
C PHE A 175 -27.58 13.73 13.45
N ILE A 176 -28.68 13.72 14.21
CA ILE A 176 -29.09 12.54 15.01
C ILE A 176 -29.44 11.35 14.10
N VAL A 177 -30.12 11.60 12.98
CA VAL A 177 -30.54 10.55 12.04
C VAL A 177 -29.46 10.25 10.99
N GLY A 178 -28.71 11.26 10.56
CA GLY A 178 -27.77 11.19 9.46
C GLY A 178 -26.54 10.35 9.77
N PHE A 179 -25.92 10.52 10.93
CA PHE A 179 -24.70 9.75 11.28
C PHE A 179 -24.96 8.24 11.37
N PRO A 180 -25.98 7.74 12.11
CA PRO A 180 -26.28 6.30 12.13
C PRO A 180 -26.59 5.75 10.73
N LEU A 181 -27.27 6.54 9.89
CA LEU A 181 -27.61 6.14 8.52
C LEU A 181 -26.36 6.07 7.63
N GLN A 182 -25.48 7.07 7.67
CA GLN A 182 -24.21 7.08 6.92
C GLN A 182 -23.30 5.93 7.32
N ILE A 183 -23.17 5.67 8.63
CA ILE A 183 -22.37 4.55 9.14
C ILE A 183 -22.98 3.21 8.70
N GLY A 184 -24.29 3.03 8.86
CA GLY A 184 -24.97 1.79 8.48
C GLY A 184 -24.87 1.49 6.99
N VAL A 185 -25.19 2.47 6.13
CA VAL A 185 -25.07 2.33 4.67
C VAL A 185 -23.60 2.14 4.26
N GLY A 186 -22.68 2.87 4.88
CA GLY A 186 -21.26 2.75 4.62
C GLY A 186 -20.74 1.34 4.89
N LEU A 187 -21.01 0.77 6.07
CA LEU A 187 -20.61 -0.59 6.44
C LEU A 187 -21.22 -1.64 5.51
N LEU A 188 -22.49 -1.49 5.15
CA LEU A 188 -23.15 -2.36 4.16
C LEU A 188 -22.42 -2.29 2.82
N MET A 189 -22.06 -1.09 2.36
CA MET A 189 -21.33 -0.90 1.11
C MET A 189 -19.92 -1.46 1.16
N VAL A 190 -19.21 -1.35 2.28
CA VAL A 190 -17.90 -2.03 2.48
C VAL A 190 -18.07 -3.53 2.26
N GLY A 191 -19.06 -4.16 2.90
CA GLY A 191 -19.35 -5.58 2.72
C GLY A 191 -19.69 -5.97 1.28
N LEU A 192 -20.56 -5.21 0.61
CA LEU A 192 -20.93 -5.46 -0.79
C LEU A 192 -19.77 -5.22 -1.78
N SER A 193 -18.87 -4.30 -1.46
CA SER A 193 -17.72 -3.95 -2.32
C SER A 193 -16.55 -4.92 -2.19
N ILE A 194 -16.60 -5.91 -1.28
CA ILE A 194 -15.45 -6.77 -0.97
C ILE A 194 -14.96 -7.57 -2.18
N SER A 195 -15.87 -8.02 -3.05
CA SER A 195 -15.53 -8.75 -4.28
C SER A 195 -14.76 -7.85 -5.24
N PHE A 196 -15.21 -6.60 -5.42
CA PHE A 196 -14.54 -5.61 -6.25
C PHE A 196 -13.18 -5.22 -5.67
N PHE A 197 -13.12 -4.99 -4.36
CA PHE A 197 -11.87 -4.73 -3.63
C PHE A 197 -10.85 -5.85 -3.87
N SER A 198 -11.27 -7.11 -3.72
CA SER A 198 -10.41 -8.28 -3.89
C SER A 198 -9.82 -8.35 -5.30
N ILE A 199 -10.64 -8.19 -6.34
CA ILE A 199 -10.19 -8.19 -7.74
C ILE A 199 -9.13 -7.10 -7.97
N LEU A 200 -9.40 -5.88 -7.50
CA LEU A 200 -8.52 -4.74 -7.71
C LEU A 200 -7.17 -4.91 -6.98
N VAL A 201 -7.20 -5.38 -5.73
CA VAL A 201 -5.99 -5.62 -4.95
C VAL A 201 -5.16 -6.76 -5.54
N GLN A 202 -5.80 -7.85 -5.95
CA GLN A 202 -5.12 -8.96 -6.64
C GLN A 202 -4.44 -8.47 -7.91
N GLN A 203 -5.12 -7.68 -8.74
CA GLN A 203 -4.52 -7.10 -9.95
C GLN A 203 -3.26 -6.28 -9.61
N GLN A 204 -3.33 -5.43 -8.58
CA GLN A 204 -2.17 -4.64 -8.16
C GLN A 204 -0.99 -5.50 -7.68
N MET A 205 -1.27 -6.65 -7.05
CA MET A 205 -0.25 -7.60 -6.62
C MET A 205 0.35 -8.37 -7.80
N TYR A 206 -0.44 -8.78 -8.79
CA TYR A 206 0.09 -9.43 -10.00
C TYR A 206 0.94 -8.48 -10.86
N GLU A 207 0.73 -7.17 -10.77
CA GLU A 207 1.56 -6.15 -11.42
C GLU A 207 2.91 -5.91 -10.70
N LEU A 208 3.13 -6.46 -9.50
CA LEU A 208 4.37 -6.24 -8.72
C LEU A 208 5.65 -6.63 -9.46
N PRO A 209 5.78 -7.82 -10.08
CA PRO A 209 6.99 -8.20 -10.79
C PRO A 209 7.36 -7.19 -11.89
N GLY A 210 6.37 -6.69 -12.62
CA GLY A 210 6.56 -5.63 -13.62
C GLY A 210 7.04 -4.31 -13.01
N LYS A 211 6.47 -3.92 -11.87
CA LYS A 211 6.87 -2.70 -11.14
C LYS A 211 8.30 -2.81 -10.58
N PHE A 212 8.68 -3.98 -10.07
CA PHE A 212 10.04 -4.27 -9.62
C PHE A 212 11.02 -4.21 -10.79
N MET A 213 10.74 -4.87 -11.91
CA MET A 213 11.59 -4.83 -13.09
C MET A 213 11.75 -3.39 -13.63
N GLY A 214 10.67 -2.62 -13.67
CA GLY A 214 10.71 -1.22 -14.07
C GLY A 214 11.55 -0.35 -13.13
N PHE A 215 11.55 -0.66 -11.82
CA PHE A 215 12.40 0.01 -10.84
C PHE A 215 13.88 -0.38 -11.00
N LEU A 216 14.17 -1.68 -11.10
CA LEU A 216 15.53 -2.20 -11.22
C LEU A 216 16.21 -1.74 -12.52
N ARG A 217 15.45 -1.55 -13.61
CA ARG A 217 15.95 -0.97 -14.86
C ARG A 217 16.12 0.55 -14.82
N ALA A 218 15.49 1.22 -13.85
CA ALA A 218 15.55 2.67 -13.69
C ALA A 218 16.61 3.12 -12.68
N LEU A 219 17.25 2.18 -11.98
CA LEU A 219 18.48 2.37 -11.21
C LEU A 219 19.67 2.31 -12.17
#